data_AF-A0A661SPA5-F1
#
_entry.id   AF-A0A661SPA5-F1
#
_cell.length_a   1.000
_cell.length_b   1.000
_cell.length_c   1.000
_cell.angle_alpha   90.00
_cell.angle_beta   90.00
_cell.angle_gamma   90.00
#
_symmetry.space_group_name_H-M   'P 1'
#
loop_
_entity.id
_entity.type
_entity.pdbx_description
1 polymer ?
#
loop_
_entity_poly.entity_id
_entity_poly.type
_entity_poly.pdbx_seq_one_letter_code
_entity_poly.pdbx_strand_id
1 'polypeptide(L)'
;MKLQSEAEIIPNIGLGGLKLRAKITDIQELFTGLGVSKKGSFRIISPFEVAYSFGEGEVEATVDVRNGKIFRLTAQNGYAGTLFDKIRVGMKISEAVKSDPGFYYDESQEIVLHKGTKGLAIDVSETDPPPEIVPDLDIAAISVYAEETDTLRGQEGCW
;
A
#
# COMPACT_ATOMS: atom_id res chain seq x y z
N MET A 1 12.69 10.40 -12.58
CA MET A 1 11.42 9.69 -12.37
C MET A 1 10.38 10.65 -11.79
N LYS A 2 9.11 10.50 -12.19
CA LYS A 2 7.97 11.25 -11.61
C LYS A 2 6.92 10.25 -11.10
N LEU A 3 6.21 10.63 -10.04
CA LEU A 3 5.09 9.86 -9.50
C LEU A 3 3.91 9.90 -10.50
N GLN A 4 3.22 8.78 -10.66
CA GLN A 4 2.06 8.62 -11.54
C GLN A 4 0.82 8.28 -10.70
N SER A 5 0.13 9.29 -10.16
CA SER A 5 -1.01 9.13 -9.24
C SER A 5 -2.24 8.46 -9.86
N GLU A 6 -2.29 8.35 -11.19
CA GLU A 6 -3.36 7.70 -11.95
C GLU A 6 -2.99 6.28 -12.43
N ALA A 7 -1.76 5.82 -12.16
CA ALA A 7 -1.32 4.50 -12.59
C ALA A 7 -2.11 3.38 -11.90
N GLU A 8 -2.25 2.23 -12.55
CA GLU A 8 -2.94 1.08 -11.97
C GLU A 8 -2.21 0.58 -10.70
N ILE A 9 -3.00 0.09 -9.74
CA ILE A 9 -2.54 -0.62 -8.54
C ILE A 9 -2.43 -2.10 -8.90
N ILE A 10 -1.21 -2.62 -8.98
CA ILE A 10 -0.95 -3.98 -9.43
C ILE A 10 -0.37 -4.80 -8.27
N PRO A 11 -1.13 -5.75 -7.69
CA PRO A 11 -0.69 -6.62 -6.60
C PRO A 11 0.64 -7.30 -6.89
N ASN A 12 1.48 -7.41 -5.87
CA ASN A 12 2.82 -8.02 -5.97
C ASN A 12 3.78 -7.36 -6.99
N ILE A 13 3.39 -6.29 -7.68
CA ILE A 13 4.19 -5.59 -8.70
C ILE A 13 4.47 -4.13 -8.30
N GLY A 14 3.44 -3.31 -8.08
CA GLY A 14 3.61 -1.92 -7.67
C GLY A 14 2.42 -1.00 -8.02
N LEU A 15 2.62 0.29 -7.76
CA LEU A 15 1.66 1.37 -8.06
C LEU A 15 2.43 2.69 -8.19
N GLY A 16 1.80 3.72 -8.77
CA GLY A 16 2.38 5.07 -8.79
C GLY A 16 3.55 5.25 -9.75
N GLY A 17 3.80 4.29 -10.64
CA GLY A 17 5.06 4.18 -11.38
C GLY A 17 6.24 3.62 -10.55
N LEU A 18 5.99 3.25 -9.29
CA LEU A 18 6.94 2.60 -8.39
C LEU A 18 6.78 1.07 -8.48
N LYS A 19 7.87 0.36 -8.19
CA LYS A 19 7.90 -1.10 -8.23
C LYS A 19 8.32 -1.65 -6.88
N LEU A 20 7.66 -2.73 -6.47
CA LEU A 20 8.12 -3.57 -5.38
C LEU A 20 9.47 -4.20 -5.75
N ARG A 21 10.28 -4.53 -4.74
CA ARG A 21 11.64 -5.10 -4.86
C ARG A 21 12.68 -4.17 -5.50
N ALA A 22 12.27 -3.01 -6.01
CA ALA A 22 13.20 -1.97 -6.43
C ALA A 22 13.96 -1.42 -5.22
N LYS A 23 15.18 -0.96 -5.46
CA LYS A 23 15.96 -0.30 -4.41
C LYS A 23 15.45 1.12 -4.22
N ILE A 24 15.52 1.59 -2.99
CA ILE A 24 15.24 2.99 -2.67
C ILE A 24 16.11 3.97 -3.49
N THR A 25 17.32 3.56 -3.86
CA THR A 25 18.22 4.34 -4.73
C THR A 25 17.67 4.53 -6.14
N ASP A 26 16.82 3.62 -6.62
CA ASP A 26 16.23 3.70 -7.97
C ASP A 26 15.19 4.82 -8.05
N ILE A 27 14.67 5.25 -6.89
CA ILE A 27 13.64 6.27 -6.76
C ILE A 27 14.16 7.55 -6.09
N GLN A 28 15.48 7.69 -5.95
CA GLN A 28 16.17 8.80 -5.26
C GLN A 28 15.76 10.20 -5.75
N GLU A 29 15.36 10.34 -7.02
CA GLU A 29 14.92 11.63 -7.55
C GLU A 29 13.64 12.13 -6.87
N LEU A 30 12.76 11.23 -6.40
CA LEU A 30 11.58 11.59 -5.62
C LEU A 30 11.93 12.17 -4.25
N PHE A 31 13.13 11.86 -3.73
CA PHE A 31 13.61 12.33 -2.42
C PHE A 31 14.12 13.76 -2.47
N THR A 32 14.39 14.31 -3.65
CA THR A 32 14.79 15.73 -3.80
C THR A 32 13.68 16.71 -3.33
N GLY A 33 12.48 16.19 -3.06
CA GLY A 33 11.33 16.86 -2.44
C GLY A 33 11.13 16.59 -0.94
N LEU A 34 11.93 15.74 -0.29
CA LEU A 34 11.77 15.41 1.13
C LEU A 34 12.67 16.29 2.00
N GLY A 35 12.08 17.12 2.86
CA GLY A 35 12.80 18.00 3.78
C GLY A 35 11.84 18.85 4.63
N VAL A 36 12.36 19.51 5.67
CA VAL A 36 11.56 20.29 6.66
C VAL A 36 10.62 21.33 6.02
N SER A 37 10.96 21.81 4.81
CA SER A 37 10.28 22.88 4.08
C SER A 37 9.61 22.43 2.78
N LYS A 38 9.60 21.14 2.45
CA LYS A 38 9.00 20.62 1.20
C LYS A 38 7.99 19.50 1.48
N LYS A 39 7.08 19.32 0.54
CA LYS A 39 5.98 18.35 0.62
C LYS A 39 6.51 16.92 0.47
N GLY A 40 6.21 16.12 1.48
CA GLY A 40 6.65 14.74 1.65
C GLY A 40 7.30 14.54 3.02
N SER A 41 7.18 13.34 3.57
CA SER A 41 7.67 13.00 4.91
C SER A 41 8.23 11.60 4.93
N PHE A 42 9.00 11.30 5.97
CA PHE A 42 9.37 9.93 6.28
C PHE A 42 9.09 9.65 7.75
N ARG A 43 8.80 8.39 8.06
CA ARG A 43 8.65 7.92 9.43
C ARG A 43 9.27 6.53 9.59
N ILE A 44 9.93 6.34 10.71
CA ILE A 44 10.41 5.03 11.13
C ILE A 44 9.20 4.30 11.73
N ILE A 45 8.79 3.20 11.12
CA ILE A 45 7.65 2.38 11.56
C ILE A 45 8.13 1.37 12.60
N SER A 46 9.21 0.68 12.28
CA SER A 46 9.89 -0.29 13.13
C SER A 46 11.41 -0.15 12.90
N PRO A 47 12.27 -0.80 13.70
CA PRO A 47 13.73 -0.69 13.54
C PRO A 47 14.25 -1.00 12.13
N PHE A 48 13.53 -1.81 11.36
CA PHE A 48 13.93 -2.20 10.01
C PHE A 48 12.98 -1.71 8.91
N GLU A 49 12.04 -0.82 9.25
CA GLU A 49 11.03 -0.33 8.31
C GLU A 49 10.94 1.19 8.35
N VAL A 50 11.09 1.80 7.18
CA VAL A 50 10.87 3.23 6.99
C VAL A 50 9.84 3.43 5.91
N ALA A 51 8.82 4.23 6.19
CA ALA A 51 7.82 4.64 5.23
C ALA A 51 8.12 6.05 4.73
N TYR A 52 8.11 6.23 3.41
CA TYR A 52 8.29 7.50 2.72
C TYR A 52 7.00 7.89 2.01
N SER A 53 6.46 9.06 2.34
CA SER A 53 5.26 9.60 1.71
C SER A 53 5.65 10.57 0.61
N PHE A 54 5.10 10.36 -0.59
CA PHE A 54 5.34 11.15 -1.79
C PHE A 54 4.08 11.92 -2.22
N GLY A 55 4.27 12.96 -3.04
CA GLY A 55 3.20 13.88 -3.42
C GLY A 55 2.68 14.65 -2.22
N GLU A 56 1.36 14.75 -2.09
CA GLU A 56 0.68 15.30 -0.90
C GLU A 56 0.41 14.24 0.19
N GLY A 57 0.97 13.03 0.04
CA GLY A 57 0.69 11.88 0.91
C GLY A 57 -0.12 10.76 0.25
N GLU A 58 -0.49 10.93 -1.02
CA GLU A 58 -1.28 9.99 -1.83
C GLU A 58 -0.56 8.66 -2.12
N VAL A 59 0.77 8.63 -2.09
CA VAL A 59 1.57 7.40 -2.26
C VAL A 59 2.58 7.29 -1.14
N GLU A 60 2.68 6.10 -0.59
CA GLU A 60 3.69 5.74 0.38
C GLU A 60 4.50 4.52 -0.07
N ALA A 61 5.82 4.58 0.08
CA ALA A 61 6.70 3.43 -0.08
C ALA A 61 7.32 3.03 1.26
N THR A 62 7.08 1.79 1.68
CA THR A 62 7.72 1.19 2.85
C THR A 62 8.94 0.39 2.40
N VAL A 63 10.08 0.70 3.01
CA VAL A 63 11.39 0.17 2.66
C VAL A 63 11.93 -0.65 3.82
N ASP A 64 12.46 -1.82 3.50
CA ASP A 64 13.25 -2.62 4.42
C ASP A 64 14.66 -2.04 4.50
N VAL A 65 15.04 -1.55 5.67
CA VAL A 65 16.32 -0.87 5.89
C VAL A 65 17.51 -1.81 5.73
N ARG A 66 17.33 -3.12 5.94
CA ARG A 66 18.41 -4.12 5.89
C ARG A 66 18.94 -4.30 4.48
N ASN A 67 18.05 -4.26 3.48
CA ASN A 67 18.39 -4.50 2.07
C ASN A 67 18.13 -3.29 1.16
N GLY A 68 17.46 -2.25 1.67
CA GLY A 68 17.12 -1.02 0.96
C GLY A 68 16.04 -1.20 -0.10
N LYS A 69 15.27 -2.29 -0.08
CA LYS A 69 14.22 -2.58 -1.06
C LYS A 69 12.85 -2.13 -0.59
N ILE A 70 12.04 -1.68 -1.54
CA ILE A 70 10.63 -1.37 -1.33
C ILE A 70 9.85 -2.67 -1.23
N PHE A 71 9.22 -2.93 -0.08
CA PHE A 71 8.45 -4.15 0.16
C PHE A 71 6.94 -3.92 0.19
N ARG A 72 6.51 -2.68 0.47
CA ARG A 72 5.10 -2.28 0.44
C ARG A 72 4.97 -0.92 -0.24
N LEU A 73 3.93 -0.78 -1.05
CA LEU A 73 3.49 0.47 -1.63
C LEU A 73 2.02 0.66 -1.29
N THR A 74 1.66 1.84 -0.82
CA THR A 74 0.31 2.15 -0.35
C THR A 74 -0.24 3.36 -1.09
N ALA A 75 -1.37 3.18 -1.76
CA ALA A 75 -2.21 4.26 -2.27
C ALA A 75 -3.11 4.76 -1.14
N GLN A 76 -3.06 6.06 -0.87
CA GLN A 76 -3.88 6.75 0.13
C GLN A 76 -4.85 7.74 -0.54
N ASN A 77 -5.57 8.50 0.28
CA ASN A 77 -6.47 9.54 -0.22
C ASN A 77 -5.75 10.50 -1.18
N GLY A 78 -6.37 10.77 -2.32
CA GLY A 78 -5.77 11.54 -3.42
C GLY A 78 -5.19 10.68 -4.56
N TYR A 79 -4.94 9.38 -4.33
CA TYR A 79 -4.53 8.48 -5.40
C TYR A 79 -5.72 8.17 -6.34
N ALA A 80 -5.52 8.41 -7.64
CA ALA A 80 -6.58 8.30 -8.65
C ALA A 80 -6.57 6.97 -9.41
N GLY A 81 -5.49 6.21 -9.32
CA GLY A 81 -5.39 4.87 -9.90
C GLY A 81 -6.32 3.85 -9.26
N THR A 82 -6.57 2.76 -9.98
CA THR A 82 -7.51 1.70 -9.59
C THR A 82 -6.83 0.34 -9.47
N LEU A 83 -7.39 -0.51 -8.63
CA LEU A 83 -7.11 -1.94 -8.54
C LEU A 83 -8.19 -2.70 -9.32
N PHE A 84 -7.79 -3.64 -10.18
CA PHE A 84 -8.69 -4.42 -11.05
C PHE A 84 -9.66 -3.54 -11.86
N ASP A 85 -9.15 -2.42 -12.37
CA ASP A 85 -9.86 -1.40 -13.14
C ASP A 85 -11.06 -0.71 -12.44
N LYS A 86 -11.38 -1.08 -11.19
CA LYS A 86 -12.64 -0.69 -10.55
C LYS A 86 -12.47 -0.17 -9.13
N ILE A 87 -11.63 -0.82 -8.33
CA ILE A 87 -11.53 -0.58 -6.90
C ILE A 87 -10.58 0.58 -6.66
N ARG A 88 -10.98 1.56 -5.85
CA ARG A 88 -10.20 2.78 -5.61
C ARG A 88 -10.31 3.21 -4.16
N VAL A 89 -9.36 4.03 -3.72
CA VAL A 89 -9.42 4.67 -2.41
C VAL A 89 -10.70 5.52 -2.31
N GLY A 90 -11.37 5.46 -1.15
CA GLY A 90 -12.65 6.13 -0.87
C GLY A 90 -13.89 5.42 -1.43
N MET A 91 -13.76 4.26 -2.08
CA MET A 91 -14.91 3.41 -2.43
C MET A 91 -15.41 2.65 -1.20
N LYS A 92 -16.72 2.38 -1.10
CA LYS A 92 -17.25 1.52 -0.02
C LYS A 92 -16.76 0.08 -0.16
N ILE A 93 -16.47 -0.58 0.96
CA ILE A 93 -16.06 -2.00 0.95
C ILE A 93 -17.12 -2.89 0.31
N SER A 94 -18.41 -2.65 0.56
CA SER A 94 -19.49 -3.40 -0.10
C SER A 94 -19.51 -3.26 -1.62
N GLU A 95 -19.04 -2.15 -2.19
CA GLU A 95 -18.92 -1.97 -3.64
C GLU A 95 -17.72 -2.74 -4.21
N ALA A 96 -16.60 -2.76 -3.47
CA ALA A 96 -15.44 -3.58 -3.83
C ALA A 96 -15.78 -5.08 -3.81
N VAL A 97 -16.45 -5.56 -2.76
CA VAL A 97 -16.90 -6.97 -2.63
C VAL A 97 -17.93 -7.34 -3.71
N LYS A 98 -18.82 -6.41 -4.10
CA LYS A 98 -19.74 -6.63 -5.24
C LYS A 98 -18.99 -6.73 -6.57
N SER A 99 -17.93 -5.96 -6.73
CA SER A 99 -17.10 -5.95 -7.94
C SER A 99 -16.25 -7.22 -8.06
N ASP A 100 -15.74 -7.71 -6.92
CA ASP A 100 -15.00 -8.96 -6.80
C ASP A 100 -15.32 -9.67 -5.47
N PRO A 101 -16.09 -10.79 -5.49
CA PRO A 101 -16.42 -11.56 -4.29
C PRO A 101 -15.24 -12.26 -3.61
N GLY A 102 -14.02 -12.16 -4.15
CA GLY A 102 -12.82 -12.69 -3.53
C GLY A 102 -12.34 -11.89 -2.30
N PHE A 103 -12.82 -10.66 -2.11
CA PHE A 103 -12.51 -9.85 -0.93
C PHE A 103 -13.22 -10.35 0.33
N TYR A 104 -12.51 -10.33 1.46
CA TYR A 104 -13.04 -10.65 2.79
C TYR A 104 -12.30 -9.84 3.87
N TYR A 105 -12.97 -9.59 4.99
CA TYR A 105 -12.35 -8.97 6.15
C TYR A 105 -11.71 -10.04 7.04
N ASP A 106 -10.44 -9.83 7.41
CA ASP A 106 -9.70 -10.64 8.37
C ASP A 106 -9.72 -9.91 9.72
N GLU A 107 -10.57 -10.39 10.64
CA GLU A 107 -10.74 -9.80 11.97
C GLU A 107 -9.48 -9.87 12.83
N SER A 108 -8.60 -10.85 12.61
CA SER A 108 -7.36 -10.98 13.38
C SER A 108 -6.33 -9.94 12.99
N GLN A 109 -6.37 -9.49 11.73
CA GLN A 109 -5.42 -8.51 11.18
C GLN A 109 -6.06 -7.13 10.99
N GLU A 110 -7.36 -7.02 11.26
CA GLU A 110 -8.18 -5.82 11.05
C GLU A 110 -8.08 -5.25 9.64
N ILE A 111 -7.95 -6.11 8.62
CA ILE A 111 -7.67 -5.70 7.24
C ILE A 111 -8.51 -6.50 6.23
N VAL A 112 -8.82 -5.89 5.09
CA VAL A 112 -9.51 -6.57 4.00
C VAL A 112 -8.48 -7.21 3.06
N LEU A 113 -8.62 -8.52 2.83
CA LEU A 113 -7.74 -9.35 2.02
C LEU A 113 -8.48 -9.97 0.83
N HIS A 114 -7.73 -10.53 -0.12
CA HIS A 114 -8.29 -11.20 -1.29
C HIS A 114 -7.90 -12.68 -1.36
N LYS A 115 -8.88 -13.58 -1.46
CA LYS A 115 -8.65 -15.04 -1.45
C LYS A 115 -7.76 -15.56 -2.57
N GLY A 116 -7.78 -14.89 -3.72
CA GLY A 116 -7.06 -15.32 -4.93
C GLY A 116 -5.81 -14.50 -5.26
N THR A 117 -5.51 -13.45 -4.48
CA THR A 117 -4.48 -12.48 -4.85
C THR A 117 -3.60 -12.16 -3.65
N LYS A 118 -2.36 -12.63 -3.70
CA LYS A 118 -1.33 -12.31 -2.72
C LYS A 118 -0.74 -10.92 -2.97
N GLY A 119 -0.05 -10.37 -1.97
CA GLY A 119 0.61 -9.08 -2.12
C GLY A 119 -0.37 -7.91 -2.24
N LEU A 120 -1.55 -8.05 -1.63
CA LEU A 120 -2.62 -7.07 -1.62
C LEU A 120 -3.27 -7.02 -0.23
N ALA A 121 -3.50 -5.81 0.27
CA ALA A 121 -4.30 -5.58 1.46
C ALA A 121 -5.02 -4.22 1.37
N ILE A 122 -6.18 -4.12 2.00
CA ILE A 122 -7.05 -2.94 1.98
C ILE A 122 -7.36 -2.53 3.41
N ASP A 123 -6.95 -1.33 3.77
CA ASP A 123 -7.27 -0.70 5.06
C ASP A 123 -8.63 0.01 4.97
N VAL A 124 -9.39 -0.05 6.06
CA VAL A 124 -10.72 0.60 6.18
C VAL A 124 -10.65 1.91 6.94
N SER A 125 -11.65 2.77 6.79
CA SER A 125 -11.68 4.12 7.35
C SER A 125 -11.80 4.22 8.87
N GLU A 126 -11.99 3.11 9.57
CA GLU A 126 -12.17 3.05 11.02
C GLU A 126 -11.15 2.10 11.65
N THR A 127 -10.61 2.47 12.82
CA THR A 127 -9.70 1.63 13.59
C THR A 127 -10.51 0.65 14.45
N ASP A 128 -10.12 -0.64 14.45
CA ASP A 128 -10.80 -1.70 15.19
C ASP A 128 -12.34 -1.73 14.97
N PRO A 129 -12.81 -1.77 13.70
CA PRO A 129 -14.23 -1.77 13.44
C PRO A 129 -14.84 -3.15 13.72
N PRO A 130 -16.03 -3.22 14.32
CA PRO A 130 -16.76 -4.47 14.40
C PRO A 130 -17.05 -5.02 12.98
N PRO A 131 -16.97 -6.34 12.75
CA PRO A 131 -17.07 -6.92 11.40
C PRO A 131 -18.36 -6.56 10.67
N GLU A 132 -19.45 -6.32 11.40
CA GLU A 132 -20.77 -6.02 10.84
C GLU A 132 -20.82 -4.66 10.12
N ILE A 133 -19.98 -3.70 10.51
CA ILE A 133 -19.98 -2.36 9.90
C ILE A 133 -18.98 -2.24 8.74
N VAL A 134 -18.02 -3.17 8.63
CA VAL A 134 -16.97 -3.13 7.61
C VAL A 134 -17.50 -2.96 6.18
N PRO A 135 -18.58 -3.63 5.74
CA PRO A 135 -19.12 -3.43 4.40
C PRO A 135 -19.58 -1.99 4.10
N ASP A 136 -19.92 -1.22 5.13
CA ASP A 136 -20.39 0.17 5.02
C ASP A 136 -19.26 1.21 5.11
N LEU A 137 -18.07 0.80 5.56
CA LEU A 137 -16.88 1.63 5.63
C LEU A 137 -16.29 1.90 4.25
N ASP A 138 -15.53 2.98 4.16
CA ASP A 138 -14.78 3.34 2.96
C ASP A 138 -13.38 2.73 3.01
N ILE A 139 -12.84 2.44 1.82
CA ILE A 139 -11.43 2.09 1.65
C ILE A 139 -10.57 3.30 2.03
N ALA A 140 -9.82 3.19 3.11
CA ALA A 140 -8.88 4.23 3.54
C ALA A 140 -7.58 4.19 2.72
N ALA A 141 -7.09 2.98 2.45
CA ALA A 141 -5.88 2.78 1.68
C ALA A 141 -5.89 1.42 0.98
N ILE A 142 -5.15 1.34 -0.12
CA ILE A 142 -4.89 0.08 -0.84
C ILE A 142 -3.38 -0.12 -0.86
N SER A 143 -2.93 -1.23 -0.26
CA SER A 143 -1.53 -1.61 -0.23
C SER A 143 -1.24 -2.79 -1.14
N VAL A 144 -0.16 -2.68 -1.91
CA VAL A 144 0.47 -3.82 -2.58
C VAL A 144 1.82 -4.09 -1.92
N TYR A 145 2.14 -5.36 -1.73
CA TYR A 145 3.40 -5.76 -1.09
C TYR A 145 4.03 -6.97 -1.77
N ALA A 146 5.33 -7.14 -1.55
CA ALA A 146 6.09 -8.26 -2.07
C ALA A 146 5.65 -9.53 -1.34
N GLU A 147 5.02 -10.48 -2.02
CA GLU A 147 4.44 -11.68 -1.39
C GLU A 147 5.44 -12.53 -0.59
N GLU A 148 6.75 -12.39 -0.85
CA GLU A 148 7.80 -13.05 -0.08
C GLU A 148 7.75 -12.65 1.40
N THR A 149 7.26 -11.45 1.73
CA THR A 149 7.15 -10.97 3.13
C THR A 149 6.20 -11.78 3.98
N ASP A 150 5.33 -12.59 3.37
CA ASP A 150 4.44 -13.52 4.08
C ASP A 150 5.18 -14.80 4.55
N THR A 151 6.45 -14.97 4.15
CA THR A 151 7.28 -16.10 4.55
C THR A 151 8.22 -15.72 5.71
N LEU A 152 8.58 -16.70 6.54
CA LEU A 152 9.56 -16.49 7.62
C LEU A 152 10.87 -15.88 7.11
N ARG A 153 11.39 -16.39 5.99
CA ARG A 153 12.61 -15.85 5.36
C ARG A 153 12.40 -14.42 4.85
N GLY A 154 11.21 -14.12 4.33
CA GLY A 154 10.84 -12.78 3.89
C GLY A 154 10.86 -11.76 5.02
N GLN A 155 10.30 -12.13 6.18
CA GLN A 155 10.30 -11.31 7.39
C GLN A 155 11.72 -11.03 7.91
N GLU A 156 12.66 -11.93 7.64
CA GLU A 156 14.10 -11.74 7.90
C GLU A 156 14.81 -10.86 6.84
N GLY A 157 14.10 -10.37 5.82
CA GLY A 157 14.66 -9.54 4.76
C GLY A 157 15.32 -10.33 3.61
N CYS A 158 15.11 -11.65 3.54
CA CYS A 158 15.69 -12.52 2.52
C CYS A 158 14.85 -12.57 1.23
N TRP A 159 14.77 -11.45 0.52
CA TRP A 159 14.05 -11.29 -0.75
C TRP A 159 14.61 -10.12 -1.56
#